data_AF-A0A5K7SCV6-F1
#
_entry.id   AF-A0A5K7SCV6-F1
#
_cell.length_a   1.000
_cell.length_b   1.000
_cell.length_c   1.000
_cell.angle_alpha   90.00
_cell.angle_beta   90.00
_cell.angle_gamma   90.00
#
_symmetry.space_group_name_H-M   'P 1'
#
loop_
_entity.id
_entity.type
_entity.pdbx_description
1 polymer ?
#
loop_
_entity_poly.entity_id
_entity_poly.type
_entity_poly.pdbx_seq_one_letter_code
_entity_poly.pdbx_strand_id
1 'polypeptide(L)'
;MVLIHDIVEIDAGDTFIYDSTKSHTNTDEELIGAKRIFGLLPTEQAEEFIAIWKEFEESVTDEAKFAKSMDRFEPLLQNTSNNGGTWREFNVPYQKVYDKKKVIKDGSTTIWNYAENLINESVDRGILIK
;
A
#
# COMPACT_ATOMS: atom_id res chain seq x y z
N MET A 1 -5.09 11.43 -6.04
CA MET A 1 -4.20 10.26 -5.87
C MET A 1 -4.78 9.23 -4.88
N VAL A 2 -4.68 9.41 -3.56
CA VAL A 2 -5.14 8.40 -2.57
C VAL A 2 -6.62 8.01 -2.71
N LEU A 3 -7.51 8.92 -3.10
CA LEU A 3 -8.93 8.58 -3.30
C LEU A 3 -9.20 7.61 -4.47
N ILE A 4 -8.27 7.53 -5.43
CA ILE A 4 -8.49 6.82 -6.69
C ILE A 4 -7.52 5.66 -6.94
N HIS A 5 -6.47 5.53 -6.13
CA HIS A 5 -5.36 4.61 -6.40
C HIS A 5 -5.80 3.15 -6.57
N ASP A 6 -6.71 2.68 -5.70
CA ASP A 6 -7.23 1.30 -5.75
C ASP A 6 -8.51 1.14 -6.58
N ILE A 7 -9.00 2.18 -7.29
CA ILE A 7 -10.21 2.03 -8.13
C ILE A 7 -10.00 0.94 -9.20
N VAL A 8 -8.76 0.77 -9.67
CA VAL A 8 -8.39 -0.24 -10.66
C VAL A 8 -8.60 -1.67 -10.16
N GLU A 9 -8.61 -1.88 -8.84
CA GLU A 9 -8.83 -3.19 -8.21
C GLU A 9 -10.27 -3.68 -8.33
N ILE A 10 -11.22 -2.85 -8.77
CA ILE A 10 -12.56 -3.30 -9.17
C ILE A 10 -12.45 -4.40 -10.25
N ASP A 11 -11.46 -4.29 -11.14
CA ASP A 11 -11.21 -5.28 -12.19
C ASP A 11 -10.05 -6.21 -11.87
N ALA A 12 -8.91 -5.65 -11.41
CA ALA A 12 -7.70 -6.43 -11.17
C ALA A 12 -7.78 -7.31 -9.91
N GLY A 13 -8.67 -6.93 -8.97
CA GLY A 13 -8.73 -7.49 -7.63
C GLY A 13 -7.57 -7.05 -6.74
N ASP A 14 -7.75 -7.16 -5.42
CA ASP A 14 -6.69 -6.88 -4.44
C ASP A 14 -5.61 -7.97 -4.46
N THR A 15 -4.36 -7.54 -4.34
CA THR A 15 -3.21 -8.42 -4.14
C THR A 15 -2.61 -8.19 -2.76
N PHE A 16 -2.88 -9.13 -1.87
CA PHE A 16 -2.38 -9.09 -0.50
C PHE A 16 -0.87 -8.86 -0.48
N ILE A 17 -0.44 -7.80 0.23
CA ILE A 17 0.95 -7.31 0.23
C ILE A 17 1.98 -8.35 0.71
N TYR A 18 1.54 -9.35 1.47
CA TYR A 18 2.38 -10.44 1.97
C TYR A 18 2.16 -11.76 1.21
N ASP A 19 1.37 -11.79 0.15
CA ASP A 19 1.29 -12.96 -0.72
C ASP A 19 2.65 -13.20 -1.40
N SER A 20 3.13 -14.43 -1.42
CA SER A 20 4.37 -14.81 -2.13
C SER A 20 4.11 -15.55 -3.44
N THR A 21 2.84 -15.81 -3.77
CA THR A 21 2.40 -16.60 -4.92
C THR A 21 1.90 -15.73 -6.06
N LYS A 22 1.27 -14.60 -5.77
CA LYS A 22 0.92 -13.58 -6.76
C LYS A 22 2.10 -12.66 -7.05
N SER A 23 2.25 -12.27 -8.31
CA SER A 23 3.19 -11.21 -8.65
C SER A 23 2.69 -9.89 -8.06
N HIS A 24 3.52 -9.22 -7.28
CA HIS A 24 3.24 -7.85 -6.82
C HIS A 24 3.49 -6.80 -7.90
N THR A 25 3.85 -7.23 -9.12
CA THR A 25 3.92 -6.39 -10.31
C THR A 25 2.68 -6.65 -11.17
N ASN A 26 1.49 -6.51 -10.58
CA ASN A 26 0.23 -6.72 -11.31
C ASN A 26 -0.13 -5.53 -12.22
N THR A 27 0.89 -4.77 -12.63
CA THR A 27 0.80 -3.47 -13.32
C THR A 27 0.10 -3.56 -14.66
N ASP A 28 0.15 -4.72 -15.34
CA ASP A 28 -0.52 -4.90 -16.62
C ASP A 28 -2.03 -5.08 -16.46
N GLU A 29 -2.47 -5.89 -15.49
CA GLU A 29 -3.90 -6.07 -15.18
C GLU A 29 -4.50 -4.78 -14.62
N GLU A 30 -3.79 -4.13 -13.70
CA GLU A 30 -4.20 -2.83 -13.15
C GLU A 30 -4.26 -1.74 -14.22
N LEU A 31 -3.31 -1.70 -15.17
CA LEU A 31 -3.36 -0.75 -16.29
C LEU A 31 -4.55 -1.01 -17.22
N ILE A 32 -4.92 -2.27 -17.45
CA ILE A 32 -6.14 -2.62 -18.20
C ILE A 32 -7.38 -2.12 -17.45
N GLY A 33 -7.45 -2.36 -16.13
CA GLY A 33 -8.50 -1.86 -15.25
C GLY A 33 -8.59 -0.32 -15.26
N ALA A 34 -7.46 0.36 -15.11
CA ALA A 34 -7.36 1.82 -15.19
C ALA A 34 -7.93 2.36 -16.50
N LYS A 35 -7.50 1.80 -17.64
CA LYS A 35 -7.98 2.22 -18.96
C LYS A 35 -9.48 1.98 -19.13
N ARG A 36 -10.00 0.85 -18.65
CA ARG A 36 -11.44 0.54 -18.75
C ARG A 36 -12.27 1.44 -17.85
N ILE A 37 -11.90 1.57 -16.57
CA ILE A 37 -12.70 2.24 -15.55
C ILE A 37 -12.61 3.76 -15.72
N PHE A 38 -11.40 4.33 -15.78
CA PHE A 38 -11.26 5.76 -15.98
C PHE A 38 -11.71 6.18 -17.39
N GLY A 39 -11.63 5.29 -18.38
CA GLY A 39 -12.20 5.50 -19.71
C GLY A 39 -13.73 5.67 -19.76
N LEU A 40 -14.45 5.46 -18.66
CA LEU A 40 -15.87 5.80 -18.55
C LEU A 40 -16.11 7.31 -18.33
N LEU A 41 -15.07 8.05 -17.93
CA LEU A 41 -15.11 9.49 -17.72
C LEU A 41 -14.94 10.25 -19.06
N PRO A 42 -15.23 11.56 -19.10
CA PRO A 42 -14.83 12.41 -20.23
C PRO A 42 -13.33 12.28 -20.52
N THR A 43 -12.95 12.34 -21.79
CA THR A 43 -11.58 12.01 -22.25
C THR A 43 -10.48 12.73 -21.46
N GLU A 44 -10.61 14.04 -21.23
CA GLU A 44 -9.62 14.82 -20.48
C GLU A 44 -9.47 14.32 -19.04
N GLN A 45 -10.59 14.03 -18.36
CA GLN A 45 -10.58 13.53 -16.99
C GLN A 45 -10.05 12.08 -16.92
N ALA A 46 -10.38 11.25 -17.91
CA ALA A 46 -9.87 9.89 -18.01
C ALA A 46 -8.33 9.89 -18.12
N GLU A 47 -7.79 10.74 -19.00
CA GLU A 47 -6.34 10.90 -19.20
C GLU A 47 -5.66 11.42 -17.93
N GLU A 48 -6.24 12.43 -17.27
CA GLU A 48 -5.75 12.95 -16.00
C GLU A 48 -5.71 11.86 -14.91
N PHE A 49 -6.78 11.08 -14.74
CA PHE A 49 -6.87 10.08 -13.68
C PHE A 49 -5.91 8.91 -13.92
N ILE A 50 -5.75 8.49 -15.18
CA ILE A 50 -4.74 7.48 -15.55
C ILE A 50 -3.33 8.01 -15.27
N ALA A 51 -3.05 9.29 -15.52
CA ALA A 51 -1.75 9.88 -15.22
C ALA A 51 -1.49 9.93 -13.70
N ILE A 52 -2.46 10.37 -12.90
CA ILE A 52 -2.35 10.40 -11.43
C ILE A 52 -2.18 9.00 -10.85
N TRP A 53 -2.90 8.00 -11.39
CA TRP A 53 -2.74 6.61 -10.96
C TRP A 53 -1.33 6.07 -11.28
N LYS A 54 -0.81 6.33 -12.49
CA LYS A 54 0.56 5.97 -12.84
C LYS A 54 1.59 6.64 -11.95
N GLU A 55 1.40 7.92 -11.65
CA GLU A 55 2.29 8.68 -10.77
C GLU A 55 2.37 8.02 -9.38
N PHE A 56 1.24 7.57 -8.84
CA PHE A 56 1.19 6.83 -7.58
C PHE A 56 1.96 5.51 -7.63
N GLU A 57 1.81 4.74 -8.72
CA GLU A 57 2.52 3.48 -8.89
C GLU A 57 4.03 3.65 -9.09
N GLU A 58 4.45 4.71 -9.78
CA GLU A 58 5.87 5.03 -9.97
C GLU A 58 6.54 5.48 -8.66
N SER A 59 5.81 6.12 -7.75
CA SER A 59 6.30 6.53 -6.42
C SER A 59 7.56 7.42 -6.47
N VAL A 60 7.66 8.28 -7.49
CA VAL A 60 8.84 9.15 -7.73
C VAL A 60 8.62 10.58 -7.20
N THR A 61 7.46 11.17 -7.45
CA THR A 61 7.13 12.53 -7.00
C THR A 61 6.95 12.59 -5.48
N ASP A 62 7.04 13.79 -4.91
CA ASP A 62 6.89 13.95 -3.45
C ASP A 62 5.46 13.61 -3.01
N GLU A 63 4.46 13.97 -3.82
CA GLU A 63 3.06 13.59 -3.64
C GLU A 63 2.87 12.07 -3.67
N ALA A 64 3.45 11.37 -4.65
CA ALA A 64 3.35 9.92 -4.77
C ALA A 64 4.05 9.18 -3.62
N LYS A 65 5.25 9.62 -3.23
CA LYS A 65 5.95 9.05 -2.07
C LYS A 65 5.15 9.24 -0.79
N PHE A 66 4.57 10.41 -0.59
CA PHE A 66 3.74 10.67 0.59
C PHE A 66 2.47 9.82 0.56
N ALA A 67 1.79 9.73 -0.58
CA ALA A 67 0.61 8.88 -0.76
C ALA A 67 0.92 7.39 -0.49
N LYS A 68 2.00 6.84 -1.07
CA LYS A 68 2.42 5.45 -0.84
C LYS A 68 2.83 5.23 0.62
N SER A 69 3.41 6.24 1.28
CA SER A 69 3.69 6.17 2.72
C SER A 69 2.42 6.05 3.55
N MET A 70 1.36 6.81 3.21
CA MET A 70 0.07 6.70 3.89
C MET A 70 -0.61 5.35 3.63
N ASP A 71 -0.59 4.86 2.39
CA ASP A 71 -1.06 3.52 2.01
C ASP A 71 -0.36 2.43 2.85
N ARG A 72 0.96 2.53 3.04
CA ARG A 72 1.68 1.55 3.87
C ARG A 72 1.41 1.72 5.36
N PHE A 73 1.19 2.95 5.82
CA PHE A 73 1.00 3.24 7.23
C PHE A 73 -0.36 2.79 7.77
N GLU A 74 -1.43 2.92 6.98
CA GLU A 74 -2.78 2.61 7.43
C GLU A 74 -2.94 1.13 7.88
N PRO A 75 -2.53 0.11 7.08
CA PRO A 75 -2.67 -1.29 7.50
C PRO A 75 -1.77 -1.67 8.68
N LEU A 76 -0.70 -0.90 8.94
CA LEU A 76 0.12 -1.05 10.15
C LEU A 76 -0.72 -0.67 11.38
N LEU A 77 -1.38 0.49 11.34
CA LEU A 77 -2.26 0.95 12.42
C LEU A 77 -3.42 -0.03 12.65
N GLN A 78 -4.05 -0.51 11.57
CA GLN A 78 -5.13 -1.51 11.67
C GLN A 78 -4.67 -2.79 12.35
N ASN A 79 -3.52 -3.36 11.95
CA ASN A 79 -3.00 -4.56 12.57
C ASN A 79 -2.67 -4.35 14.05
N THR A 80 -2.00 -3.24 14.41
CA THR A 80 -1.67 -2.96 15.82
C THR A 80 -2.93 -2.75 16.68
N SER A 81 -3.94 -2.07 16.16
CA SER A 81 -5.22 -1.83 16.87
C SER A 81 -6.09 -3.08 17.00
N ASN A 82 -6.00 -4.03 16.06
CA ASN A 82 -6.76 -5.27 16.07
C ASN A 82 -5.93 -6.48 16.55
N ASN A 83 -5.04 -6.28 17.53
CA ASN A 83 -4.22 -7.32 18.15
C ASN A 83 -3.50 -8.25 17.15
N GLY A 84 -3.04 -7.69 16.03
CA GLY A 84 -2.23 -8.36 15.02
C GLY A 84 -3.00 -8.89 13.83
N GLY A 85 -4.33 -8.74 13.78
CA GLY A 85 -5.18 -8.96 12.60
C GLY A 85 -4.63 -9.93 11.55
N THR A 86 -4.30 -9.38 10.38
CA THR A 86 -3.76 -10.15 9.26
C THR A 86 -2.34 -10.66 9.49
N TRP A 87 -1.52 -10.02 10.33
CA TRP A 87 -0.22 -10.58 10.72
C TRP A 87 -0.36 -11.92 11.42
N ARG A 88 -1.30 -12.06 12.36
CA ARG A 88 -1.53 -13.31 13.07
C ARG A 88 -2.24 -14.34 12.21
N GLU A 89 -3.27 -13.92 11.48
CA GLU A 89 -4.02 -14.81 10.58
C GLU A 89 -3.09 -15.51 9.58
N PHE A 90 -2.16 -14.76 9.00
CA PHE A 90 -1.25 -15.27 7.97
C PHE A 90 0.17 -15.55 8.47
N ASN A 91 0.40 -15.55 9.79
CA ASN A 91 1.71 -15.75 10.43
C ASN A 91 2.84 -14.92 9.77
N VAL A 92 2.57 -13.64 9.52
CA VAL A 92 3.51 -12.73 8.87
C VAL A 92 4.67 -12.42 9.83
N PRO A 93 5.93 -12.71 9.47
CA PRO A 93 7.07 -12.48 10.35
C PRO A 93 7.48 -11.01 10.38
N TYR A 94 8.09 -10.59 11.49
CA TYR A 94 8.59 -9.22 11.70
C TYR A 94 9.36 -8.68 10.50
N GLN A 95 10.33 -9.45 9.99
CA GLN A 95 11.20 -8.99 8.91
C GLN A 95 10.41 -8.63 7.65
N LYS A 96 9.35 -9.40 7.35
CA LYS A 96 8.49 -9.16 6.18
C LYS A 96 7.62 -7.92 6.38
N VAL A 97 7.12 -7.68 7.58
CA VAL A 97 6.42 -6.42 7.92
C VAL A 97 7.39 -5.24 7.77
N TYR A 98 8.55 -5.30 8.42
CA TYR A 98 9.55 -4.24 8.39
C TYR A 98 9.97 -3.89 6.96
N ASP A 99 10.32 -4.88 6.14
CA ASP A 99 10.76 -4.66 4.76
C ASP A 99 9.69 -4.03 3.86
N LYS A 100 8.41 -4.35 4.10
CA LYS A 100 7.30 -3.75 3.34
C LYS A 100 6.93 -2.36 3.85
N LYS A 101 7.20 -2.04 5.12
CA LYS A 101 6.82 -0.75 5.73
C LYS A 101 7.93 0.30 5.70
N LYS A 102 9.20 -0.06 5.57
CA LYS A 102 10.33 0.90 5.53
C LYS A 102 10.25 1.98 4.44
N VAL A 103 9.51 1.72 3.37
CA VAL A 103 9.24 2.70 2.29
C VAL A 103 8.50 3.96 2.78
N ILE A 104 7.81 3.89 3.94
CA ILE A 104 7.20 5.08 4.59
C ILE A 104 8.24 6.19 4.82
N LYS A 105 9.51 5.82 5.03
CA LYS A 105 10.61 6.77 5.22
C LYS A 105 10.81 7.69 4.02
N ASP A 106 10.50 7.23 2.82
CA ASP A 106 10.73 7.95 1.57
C ASP A 106 9.74 9.12 1.41
N GLY A 107 8.53 9.01 1.97
CA GLY A 107 7.55 10.11 1.99
C GLY A 107 7.53 10.91 3.29
N SER A 108 7.88 10.31 4.43
CA SER A 108 8.01 11.03 5.70
C SER A 108 8.84 10.29 6.75
N THR A 109 9.99 10.86 7.11
CA THR A 109 10.82 10.33 8.21
C THR A 109 10.09 10.38 9.56
N THR A 110 9.27 11.41 9.81
CA THR A 110 8.51 11.52 11.06
C THR A 110 7.48 10.39 11.20
N ILE A 111 6.75 10.08 10.13
CA ILE A 111 5.78 8.97 10.12
C ILE A 111 6.52 7.63 10.24
N TRP A 112 7.64 7.47 9.55
CA TRP A 112 8.45 6.25 9.66
C TRP A 112 8.92 5.99 11.08
N ASN A 113 9.48 6.98 11.78
CA ASN A 113 9.95 6.79 13.16
C ASN A 113 8.82 6.34 14.09
N TYR A 114 7.61 6.88 13.90
CA TYR A 114 6.43 6.43 14.64
C TYR A 114 6.01 5.00 14.25
N ALA A 115 5.97 4.70 12.95
CA ALA A 115 5.65 3.38 12.42
C ALA A 115 6.64 2.31 12.91
N GLU A 116 7.94 2.58 12.86
CA GLU A 116 9.00 1.68 13.33
C GLU A 116 8.86 1.37 14.83
N ASN A 117 8.58 2.39 15.64
CA ASN A 117 8.29 2.20 17.06
C ASN A 117 7.05 1.31 17.27
N LEU A 118 5.96 1.53 16.53
CA LEU A 118 4.76 0.68 16.61
C LEU A 118 5.04 -0.77 16.22
N ILE A 119 5.88 -1.02 15.21
CA ILE A 119 6.28 -2.39 14.83
C ILE A 119 7.02 -3.05 15.99
N ASN A 120 7.99 -2.36 16.58
CA ASN A 120 8.79 -2.90 17.69
C ASN A 120 7.92 -3.14 18.95
N GLU A 121 7.06 -2.19 19.32
CA GLU A 121 6.10 -2.36 20.42
C GLU A 121 5.13 -3.53 20.17
N SER A 122 4.74 -3.75 18.91
CA SER A 122 3.89 -4.89 18.55
C SER A 122 4.60 -6.22 18.78
N VAL A 123 5.93 -6.30 18.64
CA VAL A 123 6.71 -7.49 19.00
C VAL A 123 6.73 -7.67 20.52
N ASP A 124 7.02 -6.61 21.27
CA ASP A 124 7.10 -6.67 22.73
C ASP A 124 5.77 -7.09 23.37
N ARG A 125 4.65 -6.70 22.75
CA ARG A 125 3.29 -7.08 23.16
C ARG A 125 2.86 -8.46 22.66
N GLY A 126 3.72 -9.18 21.92
CA GLY A 126 3.39 -10.46 21.29
C GLY A 126 2.31 -10.38 20.22
N ILE A 127 2.04 -9.18 19.68
CA ILE A 127 1.10 -8.93 18.60
C ILE A 127 1.69 -9.39 17.26
N LEU A 128 2.97 -9.10 17.04
CA LEU A 128 3.74 -9.49 15.87
C LEU A 128 4.83 -10.50 16.28
N ILE A 129 4.96 -11.59 15.50
CA ILE A 129 5.94 -12.64 15.78
C ILE A 129 7.29 -12.23 15.18
N LYS A 130 8.36 -12.45 15.96
CA LYS A 130 9.73 -12.19 15.53
C LYS A 130 10.24 -13.23 14.53
#